data_AF-A0A812TPC7-F1
#
_entry.id   AF-A0A812TPC7-F1
#
_cell.length_a   1.000
_cell.length_b   1.000
_cell.length_c   1.000
_cell.angle_alpha   90.00
_cell.angle_beta   90.00
_cell.angle_gamma   90.00
#
_symmetry.space_group_name_H-M   'P 1'
#
loop_
_entity.id
_entity.type
_entity.pdbx_description
1 polymer ?
#
loop_
_entity_poly.entity_id
_entity_poly.type
_entity_poly.pdbx_seq_one_letter_code
_entity_poly.pdbx_strand_id
1 'polypeptide(L)'
;MAEYIEGAGLSDYWAKQKALDATLLAGVWLLVVGLRIWSWQSDAAEDTLGALEVLAPVAYAFTTAMLLCACYLQNSKWRGISLAIAAFARSVLEGEISCMTARMKWRELIGAMRQTSRMYQLTAASLASTTVLVAFAMLYDIFKGYGANAVPNVVLALVMPSSLYVAACATADCTRLPSLLCMLDGDEDEEGEYMDLALFLTLSESGFFMWDTRVTLGVLQKFVYFTAAVVGTISFQLKLIAV
;
A
#
# COMPACT_ATOMS: atom_id res chain seq x y z
N MET A 1 14.97 13.26 16.62
CA MET A 1 14.09 12.21 16.06
C MET A 1 14.92 11.06 15.49
N ALA A 2 15.96 11.34 14.67
CA ALA A 2 16.92 10.31 14.22
C ALA A 2 17.61 9.55 15.37
N GLU A 3 18.15 10.25 16.39
CA GLU A 3 18.76 9.62 17.58
C GLU A 3 17.77 8.76 18.40
N TYR A 4 16.48 9.11 18.41
CA TYR A 4 15.44 8.33 19.12
C TYR A 4 15.05 7.06 18.36
N ILE A 5 15.05 7.12 17.03
CA ILE A 5 14.80 5.96 16.15
C ILE A 5 15.95 4.95 16.28
N GLU A 6 17.18 5.41 16.47
CA GLU A 6 18.34 4.57 16.76
C GLU A 6 18.31 3.99 18.17
N GLY A 7 17.96 4.77 19.19
CA GLY A 7 17.92 4.32 20.60
C GLY A 7 16.86 3.25 20.90
N ALA A 8 15.75 3.23 20.16
CA ALA A 8 14.65 2.27 20.37
C ALA A 8 14.75 0.98 19.54
N GLY A 9 15.83 0.77 18.78
CA GLY A 9 15.99 -0.38 17.87
C GLY A 9 15.00 -0.38 16.69
N LEU A 10 14.33 0.75 16.43
CA LEU A 10 13.37 0.88 15.32
C LEU A 10 14.07 0.82 13.96
N SER A 11 15.32 1.31 13.88
CA SER A 11 16.15 1.22 12.67
C SER A 11 16.42 -0.24 12.28
N ASP A 12 16.77 -1.08 13.26
CA ASP A 12 17.01 -2.52 13.07
C ASP A 12 15.73 -3.26 12.69
N TYR A 13 14.62 -2.94 13.35
CA TYR A 13 13.31 -3.47 12.99
C TYR A 13 12.93 -3.10 11.55
N TRP A 14 13.11 -1.84 11.17
CA TRP A 14 12.82 -1.36 9.81
C TRP A 14 13.71 -2.01 8.76
N ALA A 15 15.01 -2.20 9.05
CA ALA A 15 15.95 -2.88 8.15
C ALA A 15 15.58 -4.35 7.95
N LYS A 16 15.28 -5.08 9.03
CA LYS A 16 14.80 -6.47 8.96
C LYS A 16 13.50 -6.57 8.17
N GLN A 17 12.56 -5.68 8.42
CA GLN A 17 11.28 -5.67 7.71
C GLN A 17 11.46 -5.38 6.22
N LYS A 18 12.34 -4.44 5.84
CA LYS A 18 12.68 -4.19 4.43
C LYS A 18 13.28 -5.41 3.75
N ALA A 19 14.20 -6.11 4.42
CA ALA A 19 14.81 -7.32 3.88
C ALA A 19 13.76 -8.42 3.67
N LEU A 20 12.84 -8.59 4.62
CA LEU A 20 11.72 -9.51 4.51
C LEU A 20 10.78 -9.12 3.36
N ASP A 21 10.40 -7.85 3.27
CA ASP A 21 9.52 -7.37 2.20
C ASP A 21 10.17 -7.53 0.82
N ALA A 22 11.49 -7.28 0.70
CA ALA A 22 12.25 -7.45 -0.54
C ALA A 22 12.38 -8.93 -0.95
N THR A 23 12.59 -9.83 0.01
CA THR A 23 12.65 -11.28 -0.26
C THR A 23 11.29 -11.83 -0.65
N LEU A 24 10.20 -11.41 0.02
CA LEU A 24 8.83 -11.75 -0.38
C LEU A 24 8.51 -11.22 -1.77
N LEU A 25 8.89 -9.98 -2.08
CA LEU A 25 8.71 -9.39 -3.40
C LEU A 25 9.41 -10.21 -4.50
N ALA A 26 10.68 -10.56 -4.27
CA ALA A 26 11.44 -11.38 -5.20
C ALA A 26 10.79 -12.76 -5.38
N GLY A 27 10.32 -13.38 -4.29
CA GLY A 27 9.59 -14.65 -4.34
C GLY A 27 8.30 -14.57 -5.14
N VAL A 28 7.47 -13.53 -4.92
CA VAL A 28 6.24 -13.28 -5.69
C VAL A 28 6.55 -13.02 -7.16
N TRP A 29 7.58 -12.24 -7.46
CA TRP A 29 7.99 -11.96 -8.83
C TRP A 29 8.43 -13.24 -9.57
N LEU A 30 9.28 -14.05 -8.94
CA LEU A 30 9.71 -15.34 -9.49
C LEU A 30 8.53 -16.28 -9.70
N LEU A 31 7.55 -16.29 -8.80
CA LEU A 31 6.32 -17.08 -8.93
C LEU A 31 5.48 -16.61 -10.12
N VAL A 32 5.25 -15.30 -10.27
CA VAL A 32 4.46 -14.72 -11.37
C VAL A 32 5.12 -14.98 -12.73
N VAL A 33 6.44 -14.77 -12.83
CA VAL A 33 7.21 -15.05 -14.04
C VAL A 33 7.26 -16.55 -14.33
N GLY A 34 7.50 -17.38 -13.32
CA GLY A 34 7.53 -18.84 -13.45
C GLY A 34 6.21 -19.42 -13.92
N LEU A 35 5.08 -18.95 -13.36
CA LEU A 35 3.74 -19.34 -13.82
C LEU A 35 3.49 -18.93 -15.27
N ARG A 36 3.97 -17.75 -15.68
CA ARG A 36 3.83 -17.28 -17.08
C ARG A 36 4.68 -18.08 -18.06
N ILE A 37 5.89 -18.46 -17.67
CA ILE A 37 6.75 -19.32 -18.50
C ILE A 37 6.15 -20.73 -18.61
N TRP A 38 5.65 -21.27 -17.50
CA TRP A 38 5.01 -22.59 -17.48
C TRP A 38 3.73 -22.64 -18.31
N SER A 39 2.87 -21.61 -18.22
CA SER A 39 1.64 -21.55 -19.02
C SER A 39 1.96 -21.49 -20.52
N TRP A 40 2.99 -20.76 -20.90
CA TRP A 40 3.42 -20.70 -22.28
C TRP A 40 4.05 -22.00 -22.79
N GLN A 41 4.92 -22.64 -22.01
CA GLN A 41 5.48 -23.94 -22.40
C GLN A 41 4.40 -25.00 -22.61
N SER A 42 3.29 -24.89 -21.87
CA SER A 42 2.14 -25.79 -22.00
C SER A 42 1.32 -25.52 -23.27
N ASP A 43 1.28 -24.27 -23.74
CA ASP A 43 0.56 -23.86 -24.96
C ASP A 43 1.41 -23.97 -26.25
N ALA A 44 2.75 -24.05 -26.15
CA ALA A 44 3.68 -24.01 -27.28
C ALA A 44 3.77 -25.29 -28.14
N ALA A 45 2.71 -26.09 -28.21
CA ALA A 45 2.70 -27.36 -28.93
C ALA A 45 2.57 -27.24 -30.46
N GLU A 46 2.18 -26.08 -31.01
CA GLU A 46 2.01 -25.91 -32.47
C GLU A 46 2.55 -24.54 -32.96
N ASP A 47 3.57 -24.63 -33.82
CA ASP A 47 4.04 -23.66 -34.83
C ASP A 47 4.86 -22.39 -34.48
N THR A 48 6.11 -22.43 -34.98
CA THR A 48 7.00 -21.34 -35.43
C THR A 48 7.71 -20.44 -34.39
N LEU A 49 8.96 -20.82 -34.08
CA LEU A 49 9.97 -20.00 -33.40
C LEU A 49 10.20 -18.65 -34.12
N GLY A 50 9.55 -17.60 -33.62
CA GLY A 50 9.82 -16.21 -34.00
C GLY A 50 10.52 -15.43 -32.88
N ALA A 51 11.36 -14.44 -33.23
CA ALA A 51 12.00 -13.55 -32.25
C ALA A 51 10.99 -12.77 -31.37
N LEU A 52 9.73 -12.66 -31.82
CA LEU A 52 8.63 -12.05 -31.05
C LEU A 52 8.24 -12.88 -29.81
N GLU A 53 8.43 -14.21 -29.88
CA GLU A 53 8.15 -15.12 -28.77
C GLU A 53 9.19 -15.04 -27.66
N VAL A 54 10.44 -14.66 -27.93
CA VAL A 54 11.42 -14.45 -26.86
C VAL A 54 11.27 -13.05 -26.22
N LEU A 55 10.66 -12.10 -26.92
CA LEU A 55 10.53 -10.71 -26.46
C LEU A 55 9.35 -10.52 -25.48
N ALA A 56 8.22 -11.18 -25.70
CA ALA A 56 7.04 -11.06 -24.84
C ALA A 56 7.22 -11.51 -23.36
N PRO A 57 7.92 -12.61 -23.02
CA PRO A 57 8.12 -13.04 -21.63
C PRO A 57 9.12 -12.12 -20.93
N VAL A 58 10.13 -11.63 -21.65
CA VAL A 58 11.12 -10.69 -21.12
C VAL A 58 10.47 -9.34 -20.81
N ALA A 59 9.64 -8.83 -21.73
CA ALA A 59 8.86 -7.61 -21.49
C ALA A 59 7.88 -7.80 -20.31
N TYR A 60 7.24 -8.96 -20.21
CA TYR A 60 6.37 -9.29 -19.07
C TYR A 60 7.14 -9.33 -17.74
N ALA A 61 8.30 -10.00 -17.71
CA ALA A 61 9.13 -10.08 -16.52
C ALA A 61 9.62 -8.69 -16.06
N PHE A 62 9.98 -7.82 -17.01
CA PHE A 62 10.41 -6.46 -16.72
C PHE A 62 9.27 -5.57 -16.21
N THR A 63 8.11 -5.61 -16.88
CA THR A 63 6.94 -4.81 -16.48
C THR A 63 6.40 -5.24 -15.11
N THR A 64 6.32 -6.54 -14.84
CA THR A 64 5.93 -7.06 -13.52
C THR A 64 6.96 -6.74 -12.44
N ALA A 65 8.26 -6.78 -12.75
CA ALA A 65 9.31 -6.34 -11.82
C ALA A 65 9.16 -4.86 -11.47
N MET A 66 8.96 -3.98 -12.46
CA MET A 66 8.76 -2.55 -12.23
C MET A 66 7.51 -2.28 -11.39
N LEU A 67 6.40 -2.96 -11.70
CA LEU A 67 5.14 -2.83 -10.98
C LEU A 67 5.28 -3.25 -9.51
N LEU A 68 5.89 -4.42 -9.27
CA LEU A 68 6.15 -4.92 -7.92
C LEU A 68 7.12 -4.00 -7.18
N CYS A 69 8.19 -3.53 -7.82
CA CYS A 69 9.13 -2.58 -7.24
C CYS A 69 8.42 -1.27 -6.82
N ALA A 70 7.51 -0.75 -7.64
CA ALA A 70 6.71 0.42 -7.28
C ALA A 70 5.84 0.16 -6.03
N CYS A 71 5.17 -1.00 -5.96
CA CYS A 71 4.42 -1.44 -4.76
C CYS A 71 5.32 -1.52 -3.52
N TYR A 72 6.52 -2.08 -3.65
CA TYR A 72 7.49 -2.18 -2.55
C TYR A 72 7.94 -0.81 -2.06
N LEU A 73 8.32 0.08 -2.98
CA LEU A 73 8.76 1.44 -2.63
C LEU A 73 7.64 2.19 -1.90
N GLN A 74 6.40 2.09 -2.40
CA GLN A 74 5.24 2.69 -1.75
C GLN A 74 5.03 2.10 -0.33
N ASN A 75 5.05 0.77 -0.19
CA ASN A 75 4.90 0.10 1.11
C ASN A 75 5.99 0.48 2.11
N SER A 76 7.24 0.48 1.67
CA SER A 76 8.38 0.83 2.52
C SER A 76 8.25 2.27 3.07
N LYS A 77 7.73 3.20 2.26
CA LYS A 77 7.51 4.59 2.68
C LYS A 77 6.36 4.70 3.67
N TRP A 78 5.22 4.07 3.41
CA TRP A 78 4.07 4.10 4.33
C TRP A 78 4.36 3.44 5.67
N ARG A 79 5.11 2.32 5.68
CA ARG A 79 5.58 1.70 6.92
C ARG A 79 6.56 2.60 7.68
N GLY A 80 7.44 3.30 6.98
CA GLY A 80 8.31 4.30 7.60
C GLY A 80 7.51 5.42 8.28
N ILE A 81 6.42 5.87 7.64
CA ILE A 81 5.50 6.86 8.22
C ILE A 81 4.78 6.29 9.45
N SER A 82 4.22 5.09 9.38
CA SER A 82 3.59 4.43 10.55
C SER A 82 4.57 4.25 11.72
N LEU A 83 5.82 3.87 11.45
CA LEU A 83 6.86 3.75 12.47
C LEU A 83 7.20 5.11 13.11
N ALA A 84 7.29 6.19 12.31
CA ALA A 84 7.52 7.53 12.83
C ALA A 84 6.36 8.00 13.73
N ILE A 85 5.12 7.67 13.36
CA ILE A 85 3.93 7.96 14.16
C ILE A 85 3.96 7.19 15.48
N ALA A 86 4.26 5.89 15.44
CA ALA A 86 4.36 5.06 16.64
C ALA A 86 5.49 5.52 17.58
N ALA A 87 6.64 5.88 17.02
CA ALA A 87 7.77 6.43 17.79
C ALA A 87 7.41 7.78 18.43
N PHE A 88 6.72 8.66 17.69
CA PHE A 88 6.22 9.91 18.25
C PHE A 88 5.22 9.67 19.38
N ALA A 89 4.24 8.78 19.18
CA ALA A 89 3.25 8.41 20.19
C ALA A 89 3.93 7.94 21.49
N ARG A 90 4.94 7.08 21.36
CA ARG A 90 5.72 6.56 22.47
C ARG A 90 6.47 7.66 23.22
N SER A 91 7.14 8.56 22.51
CA SER A 91 7.87 9.68 23.15
C SER A 91 6.98 10.64 23.92
N VAL A 92 5.70 10.77 23.52
CA VAL A 92 4.72 11.57 24.25
C VAL A 92 4.21 10.79 25.48
N LEU A 93 3.95 9.49 25.32
CA LEU A 93 3.51 8.59 26.41
C LEU A 93 4.55 8.43 27.52
N GLU A 94 5.84 8.44 27.18
CA GLU A 94 6.94 8.31 28.14
C GLU A 94 7.23 9.65 28.87
N GLY A 95 6.54 10.74 28.52
CA GLY A 95 6.67 12.05 29.17
C GLY A 95 7.97 12.79 28.86
N GLU A 96 8.71 12.33 27.86
CA GLU A 96 10.05 12.86 27.53
C GLU A 96 10.00 14.23 26.81
N ILE A 97 8.84 14.61 26.30
CA ILE A 97 8.63 15.81 25.49
C ILE A 97 7.45 16.62 26.04
N SER A 98 7.66 17.90 26.32
CA SER A 98 6.58 18.81 26.71
C SER A 98 5.51 18.97 25.62
N CYS A 99 4.27 19.24 26.01
CA CYS A 99 3.12 19.45 25.10
C CYS A 99 3.40 20.42 23.95
N MET A 100 3.94 21.59 24.27
CA MET A 100 4.30 22.60 23.27
C MET A 100 5.33 22.09 22.27
N THR A 101 6.33 21.34 22.74
CA THR A 101 7.36 20.75 21.88
C THR A 101 6.79 19.63 21.02
N ALA A 102 5.90 18.80 21.58
CA ALA A 102 5.19 17.75 20.85
C ALA A 102 4.31 18.35 19.74
N ARG A 103 3.61 19.45 20.01
CA ARG A 103 2.80 20.18 19.01
C ARG A 103 3.65 20.69 17.85
N MET A 104 4.79 21.32 18.15
CA MET A 104 5.69 21.85 17.13
C MET A 104 6.28 20.73 16.26
N LYS A 105 6.77 19.64 16.87
CA LYS A 105 7.30 18.48 16.15
C LYS A 105 6.24 17.77 15.31
N TRP A 106 5.02 17.66 15.82
CA TRP A 106 3.93 17.05 15.07
C TRP A 106 3.54 17.89 13.84
N ARG A 107 3.53 19.23 13.93
CA ARG A 107 3.32 20.12 12.77
C ARG A 107 4.31 19.84 11.65
N GLU A 108 5.59 19.71 12.00
CA GLU A 108 6.65 19.41 11.05
C GLU A 108 6.43 18.02 10.40
N LEU A 109 6.09 17.02 11.22
CA LEU A 109 5.83 15.67 10.74
C LEU A 109 4.61 15.62 9.81
N ILE A 110 3.51 16.31 10.13
CA ILE A 110 2.34 16.41 9.24
C ILE A 110 2.73 17.09 7.92
N GLY A 111 3.51 18.17 7.98
CA GLY A 111 4.00 18.85 6.78
C GLY A 111 4.74 17.90 5.85
N ALA A 112 5.67 17.12 6.39
CA ALA A 112 6.42 16.10 5.66
C ALA A 112 5.52 14.98 5.13
N MET A 113 4.58 14.48 5.93
CA MET A 113 3.61 13.44 5.52
C MET A 113 2.73 13.93 4.37
N ARG A 114 2.22 15.17 4.43
CA ARG A 114 1.36 15.76 3.39
C ARG A 114 2.12 15.99 2.09
N GLN A 115 3.37 16.46 2.17
CA GLN A 115 4.22 16.59 0.99
C GLN A 115 4.51 15.21 0.36
N THR A 116 4.84 14.23 1.19
CA THR A 116 5.07 12.85 0.73
C THR A 116 3.82 12.28 0.07
N SER A 117 2.66 12.44 0.70
CA SER A 117 1.36 12.05 0.14
C SER A 117 1.13 12.64 -1.25
N ARG A 118 1.36 13.95 -1.43
CA ARG A 118 1.19 14.62 -2.73
C ARG A 118 2.11 14.04 -3.81
N MET A 119 3.33 13.65 -3.46
CA MET A 119 4.27 13.04 -4.40
C MET A 119 3.84 11.64 -4.86
N TYR A 120 3.19 10.85 -3.98
CA TYR A 120 2.75 9.49 -4.29
C TYR A 120 1.31 9.41 -4.83
N GLN A 121 0.57 10.52 -4.85
CA GLN A 121 -0.82 10.56 -5.27
C GLN A 121 -1.03 10.00 -6.69
N LEU A 122 -0.26 10.48 -7.68
CA LEU A 122 -0.38 10.02 -9.06
C LEU A 122 0.07 8.56 -9.21
N THR A 123 1.08 8.14 -8.46
CA THR A 123 1.57 6.75 -8.47
C THR A 123 0.54 5.79 -7.89
N ALA A 124 -0.15 6.17 -6.82
CA ALA A 124 -1.21 5.34 -6.25
C ALA A 124 -2.45 5.30 -7.14
N ALA A 125 -2.79 6.42 -7.80
CA ALA A 125 -3.85 6.49 -8.79
C ALA A 125 -3.57 5.60 -10.01
N SER A 126 -2.34 5.64 -10.52
CA SER A 126 -1.92 4.77 -11.62
C SER A 126 -1.91 3.31 -11.19
N LEU A 127 -1.51 2.99 -9.95
CA LEU A 127 -1.58 1.65 -9.41
C LEU A 127 -3.02 1.13 -9.27
N ALA A 128 -3.94 1.95 -8.74
CA ALA A 128 -5.35 1.60 -8.64
C ALA A 128 -5.96 1.35 -10.03
N SER A 129 -5.65 2.21 -10.99
CA SER A 129 -6.09 2.05 -12.39
C SER A 129 -5.50 0.79 -13.02
N THR A 130 -4.22 0.52 -12.79
CA THR A 130 -3.54 -0.70 -13.27
C THR A 130 -4.17 -1.95 -12.67
N THR A 131 -4.57 -1.91 -11.40
CA THR A 131 -5.28 -3.02 -10.74
C THR A 131 -6.57 -3.37 -11.47
N VAL A 132 -7.38 -2.35 -11.80
CA VAL A 132 -8.64 -2.53 -12.55
C VAL A 132 -8.36 -3.08 -13.95
N LEU A 133 -7.34 -2.54 -14.65
CA LEU A 133 -6.96 -3.02 -15.98
C LEU A 133 -6.48 -4.48 -15.98
N VAL A 134 -5.68 -4.88 -14.99
CA VAL A 134 -5.22 -6.26 -14.82
C VAL A 134 -6.41 -7.19 -14.53
N ALA A 135 -7.39 -6.76 -13.74
CA ALA A 135 -8.60 -7.53 -13.50
C ALA A 135 -9.44 -7.72 -14.79
N PHE A 136 -9.53 -6.70 -15.64
CA PHE A 136 -10.17 -6.84 -16.96
C PHE A 136 -9.37 -7.70 -17.93
N ALA A 137 -8.04 -7.59 -17.94
CA ALA A 137 -7.17 -8.44 -18.76
C ALA A 137 -7.33 -9.92 -18.37
N MET A 138 -7.33 -10.21 -17.06
CA MET A 138 -7.62 -11.54 -16.53
C MET A 138 -8.99 -12.05 -17.00
N LEU A 139 -10.04 -11.23 -16.93
CA LEU A 139 -11.37 -11.60 -17.39
C LEU A 139 -11.39 -11.93 -18.89
N TYR A 140 -10.67 -11.13 -19.68
CA TYR A 140 -10.53 -11.35 -21.12
C TYR A 140 -9.79 -12.67 -21.44
N ASP A 141 -8.72 -12.97 -20.72
CA ASP A 141 -7.95 -14.21 -20.88
C ASP A 141 -8.83 -15.43 -20.57
N ILE A 142 -9.60 -15.38 -19.48
CA ILE A 142 -10.57 -16.43 -19.12
C ILE A 142 -11.65 -16.56 -20.21
N PHE A 143 -12.18 -15.44 -20.71
CA PHE A 143 -13.19 -15.45 -21.77
C PHE A 143 -12.71 -16.13 -23.06
N LYS A 144 -11.44 -15.96 -23.40
CA LYS A 144 -10.83 -16.58 -24.58
C LYS A 144 -10.43 -18.06 -24.38
N GLY A 145 -10.61 -18.61 -23.18
CA GLY A 145 -10.24 -19.99 -22.85
C GLY A 145 -8.79 -20.14 -22.38
N TYR A 146 -8.04 -19.04 -22.23
CA TYR A 146 -6.65 -19.04 -21.75
C TYR A 146 -6.57 -18.93 -20.22
N GLY A 147 -7.33 -19.75 -19.51
CA GLY A 147 -7.44 -19.67 -18.04
C GLY A 147 -6.10 -19.80 -17.31
N ALA A 148 -5.19 -20.64 -17.80
CA ALA A 148 -3.84 -20.79 -17.23
C ALA A 148 -3.02 -19.49 -17.34
N ASN A 149 -3.19 -18.74 -18.45
CA ASN A 149 -2.50 -17.46 -18.68
C ASN A 149 -3.04 -16.33 -17.79
N ALA A 150 -4.22 -16.50 -17.19
CA ALA A 150 -4.84 -15.54 -16.28
C ALA A 150 -4.30 -15.64 -14.84
N VAL A 151 -3.77 -16.79 -14.42
CA VAL A 151 -3.31 -17.03 -13.03
C VAL A 151 -2.24 -16.03 -12.56
N PRO A 152 -1.19 -15.72 -13.35
CA PRO A 152 -0.22 -14.68 -12.97
C PRO A 152 -0.88 -13.31 -12.74
N ASN A 153 -1.88 -12.97 -13.54
CA ASN A 153 -2.63 -11.71 -13.44
C ASN A 153 -3.53 -11.67 -12.19
N VAL A 154 -4.08 -12.81 -11.76
CA VAL A 154 -4.80 -12.93 -10.47
C VAL A 154 -3.88 -12.57 -9.31
N VAL A 155 -2.67 -13.14 -9.28
CA VAL A 155 -1.70 -12.86 -8.21
C VAL A 155 -1.36 -11.37 -8.16
N LEU A 156 -1.10 -10.75 -9.31
CA LEU A 156 -0.83 -9.31 -9.38
C LEU A 156 -2.04 -8.46 -8.94
N ALA A 157 -3.25 -8.83 -9.37
CA ALA A 157 -4.49 -8.15 -8.99
C ALA A 157 -4.78 -8.21 -7.48
N LEU A 158 -4.29 -9.24 -6.78
CA LEU A 158 -4.39 -9.35 -5.32
C LEU A 158 -3.27 -8.58 -4.60
N VAL A 159 -2.06 -8.56 -5.16
CA VAL A 159 -0.90 -7.89 -4.54
C VAL A 159 -1.01 -6.37 -4.66
N MET A 160 -1.48 -5.81 -5.78
CA MET A 160 -1.52 -4.35 -5.96
C MET A 160 -2.42 -3.61 -4.94
N PRO A 161 -3.65 -4.06 -4.62
CA PRO A 161 -4.47 -3.45 -3.57
C PRO A 161 -3.81 -3.49 -2.18
N SER A 162 -2.96 -4.48 -1.91
CA SER A 162 -2.29 -4.60 -0.62
C SER A 162 -1.39 -3.40 -0.32
N SER A 163 -0.84 -2.73 -1.34
CA SER A 163 -0.01 -1.55 -1.10
C SER A 163 -0.83 -0.32 -0.73
N LEU A 164 -2.01 -0.19 -1.33
CA LEU A 164 -3.01 0.81 -0.95
C LEU A 164 -3.55 0.51 0.45
N TYR A 165 -3.62 -0.76 0.85
CA TYR A 165 -4.01 -1.16 2.21
C TYR A 165 -3.01 -0.66 3.25
N VAL A 166 -1.71 -0.84 3.02
CA VAL A 166 -0.68 -0.31 3.92
C VAL A 166 -0.75 1.21 4.03
N ALA A 167 -0.96 1.91 2.90
CA ALA A 167 -1.16 3.37 2.89
C ALA A 167 -2.42 3.79 3.69
N ALA A 168 -3.50 3.03 3.57
CA ALA A 168 -4.74 3.26 4.29
C ALA A 168 -4.61 3.01 5.80
N CYS A 169 -3.84 1.98 6.20
CA CYS A 169 -3.50 1.75 7.61
C CYS A 169 -2.70 2.91 8.19
N ALA A 170 -1.64 3.35 7.52
CA ALA A 170 -0.84 4.50 7.97
C ALA A 170 -1.72 5.76 8.13
N THR A 171 -2.66 5.97 7.20
CA THR A 171 -3.64 7.06 7.29
C THR A 171 -4.58 6.89 8.50
N ALA A 172 -5.04 5.68 8.77
CA ALA A 172 -5.86 5.40 9.94
C ALA A 172 -5.08 5.65 11.25
N ASP A 173 -3.81 5.26 11.31
CA ASP A 173 -2.93 5.51 12.47
C ASP A 173 -2.75 7.02 12.70
N CYS A 174 -2.51 7.81 11.64
CA CYS A 174 -2.48 9.27 11.71
C CYS A 174 -3.75 9.85 12.34
N THR A 175 -4.92 9.32 11.97
CA THR A 175 -6.22 9.83 12.44
C THR A 175 -6.59 9.40 13.86
N ARG A 176 -5.99 8.33 14.40
CA ARG A 176 -6.30 7.79 15.73
C ARG A 176 -5.37 8.30 16.83
N LEU A 177 -4.18 8.76 16.45
CA LEU A 177 -3.25 9.36 17.40
C LEU A 177 -3.83 10.56 18.19
N PRO A 178 -4.60 11.48 17.58
CA PRO A 178 -5.28 12.55 18.31
C PRO A 178 -6.13 12.03 19.47
N SER A 179 -6.96 11.00 19.22
CA SER A 179 -7.85 10.44 20.23
C SER A 179 -7.12 9.71 21.36
N LEU A 180 -5.96 9.09 21.07
CA LEU A 180 -5.13 8.44 22.09
C LEU A 180 -4.58 9.49 23.08
N LEU A 181 -4.16 10.65 22.56
CA LEU A 181 -3.63 11.73 23.38
C LEU A 181 -4.70 12.40 24.25
N CYS A 182 -5.96 12.45 23.80
CA CYS A 182 -7.08 12.89 24.65
C CYS A 182 -7.41 11.93 25.80
N MET A 183 -7.03 10.65 25.73
CA MET A 183 -7.40 9.63 26.72
C MET A 183 -6.39 9.51 27.87
N LEU A 184 -5.24 10.18 27.78
CA LEU A 184 -4.18 10.15 28.80
C LEU A 184 -4.36 11.24 29.86
N ASP A 185 -5.56 11.84 29.95
CA ASP A 185 -5.96 12.76 31.03
C ASP A 185 -5.71 12.11 32.40
N GLY A 186 -4.66 12.58 33.06
CA GLY A 186 -4.20 12.05 34.35
C GLY A 186 -3.77 13.09 35.38
N ASP A 187 -3.54 14.35 35.01
CA ASP A 187 -3.17 15.41 35.97
C ASP A 187 -3.78 16.78 35.57
N GLU A 188 -4.54 17.36 36.51
CA GLU A 188 -5.43 18.52 36.32
C GLU A 188 -4.70 19.86 36.02
N ASP A 189 -3.37 19.93 36.18
CA ASP A 189 -2.61 21.19 36.03
C ASP A 189 -2.05 21.42 34.61
N GLU A 190 -1.96 20.39 33.75
CA GLU A 190 -1.52 20.52 32.34
C GLU A 190 -2.65 20.32 31.32
N GLU A 191 -3.88 20.06 31.79
CA GLU A 191 -5.06 19.66 31.01
C GLU A 191 -5.36 20.62 29.84
N GLY A 192 -5.13 21.93 30.02
CA GLY A 192 -5.32 22.93 28.97
C GLY A 192 -4.35 22.81 27.80
N GLU A 193 -3.08 22.44 28.04
CA GLU A 193 -2.08 22.28 26.98
C GLU A 193 -2.30 20.98 26.19
N TYR A 194 -2.74 19.92 26.87
CA TYR A 194 -3.13 18.65 26.26
C TYR A 194 -4.43 18.78 25.47
N MET A 195 -5.43 19.50 25.98
CA MET A 195 -6.68 19.79 25.26
C MET A 195 -6.42 20.56 23.96
N ASP A 196 -5.56 21.59 24.00
CA ASP A 196 -5.17 22.32 22.79
C ASP A 196 -4.36 21.44 21.81
N LEU A 197 -3.57 20.47 22.32
CA LEU A 197 -2.81 19.53 21.48
C LEU A 197 -3.78 18.56 20.83
N ALA A 198 -4.69 17.96 21.58
CA ALA A 198 -5.79 17.13 21.12
C ALA A 198 -6.64 17.83 20.05
N LEU A 199 -7.05 19.08 20.30
CA LEU A 199 -7.80 19.89 19.36
C LEU A 199 -6.96 20.14 18.09
N PHE A 200 -5.68 20.50 18.25
CA PHE A 200 -4.77 20.69 17.13
C PHE A 200 -4.59 19.40 16.31
N LEU A 201 -4.43 18.26 16.95
CA LEU A 201 -4.28 16.95 16.32
C LEU A 201 -5.55 16.51 15.59
N THR A 202 -6.71 16.80 16.16
CA THR A 202 -8.01 16.46 15.58
C THR A 202 -8.36 17.38 14.40
N LEU A 203 -8.00 18.66 14.49
CA LEU A 203 -8.21 19.65 13.43
C LEU A 203 -7.13 19.60 12.33
N SER A 204 -5.94 19.07 12.64
CA SER A 204 -4.87 18.91 11.66
C SER A 204 -5.08 17.64 10.83
N GLU A 205 -5.55 17.84 9.61
CA GLU A 205 -5.71 16.73 8.68
C GLU A 205 -4.34 16.14 8.32
N SER A 206 -4.12 14.88 8.68
CA SER A 206 -2.90 14.13 8.36
C SER A 206 -3.24 12.74 7.81
N GLY A 207 -2.39 12.21 6.93
CA GLY A 207 -2.60 10.94 6.25
C GLY A 207 -2.32 10.98 4.75
N PHE A 208 -2.61 9.87 4.06
CA PHE A 208 -2.51 9.76 2.61
C PHE A 208 -3.78 10.28 1.94
N PHE A 209 -3.60 11.10 0.91
CA PHE A 209 -4.66 11.71 0.13
C PHE A 209 -4.50 11.38 -1.36
N MET A 210 -5.61 11.08 -2.00
CA MET A 210 -5.74 10.92 -3.44
C MET A 210 -6.79 11.93 -3.95
N TRP A 211 -6.35 12.95 -4.69
CA TRP A 211 -7.17 14.07 -5.19
C TRP A 211 -8.07 14.65 -4.09
N ASP A 212 -7.45 15.08 -3.00
CA ASP A 212 -8.08 15.64 -1.79
C ASP A 212 -8.95 14.66 -0.99
N THR A 213 -9.10 13.41 -1.41
CA THR A 213 -9.79 12.37 -0.65
C THR A 213 -8.82 11.59 0.20
N ARG A 214 -9.06 11.49 1.52
CA ARG A 214 -8.28 10.64 2.42
C ARG A 214 -8.44 9.17 2.03
N VAL A 215 -7.32 8.49 1.81
CA VAL A 215 -7.30 7.05 1.56
C VAL A 215 -7.44 6.34 2.89
N THR A 216 -8.66 5.96 3.21
CA THR A 216 -8.99 5.20 4.42
C THR A 216 -9.24 3.73 4.10
N LEU A 217 -9.21 2.87 5.11
CA LEU A 217 -9.55 1.46 4.97
C LEU A 217 -10.95 1.28 4.36
N GLY A 218 -11.91 2.13 4.73
CA GLY A 218 -13.26 2.10 4.18
C GLY A 218 -13.32 2.46 2.69
N VAL A 219 -12.53 3.45 2.24
CA VAL A 219 -12.44 3.79 0.80
C VAL A 219 -11.82 2.64 0.01
N LEU A 220 -10.76 2.03 0.54
CA LEU A 220 -10.13 0.88 -0.11
C LEU A 220 -11.05 -0.34 -0.18
N GLN A 221 -11.78 -0.65 0.90
CA GLN A 221 -12.75 -1.74 0.91
C GLN A 221 -13.82 -1.53 -0.16
N LYS A 222 -14.33 -0.30 -0.31
CA LYS A 222 -15.27 0.06 -1.38
C LYS A 222 -14.64 -0.12 -2.76
N PHE A 223 -13.40 0.31 -2.96
CA PHE A 223 -12.69 0.13 -4.22
C PHE A 223 -12.56 -1.35 -4.62
N VAL A 224 -12.09 -2.20 -3.69
CA VAL A 224 -11.97 -3.65 -3.93
C VAL A 224 -13.34 -4.26 -4.21
N TYR A 225 -14.36 -3.90 -3.41
CA TYR A 225 -15.72 -4.38 -3.58
C TYR A 225 -16.29 -4.00 -4.95
N PHE A 226 -16.23 -2.73 -5.35
CA PHE A 226 -16.75 -2.29 -6.65
C PHE A 226 -16.00 -2.93 -7.81
N THR A 227 -14.68 -3.06 -7.72
CA THR A 227 -13.88 -3.73 -8.75
C THR A 227 -14.30 -5.19 -8.90
N ALA A 228 -14.39 -5.92 -7.79
CA ALA A 228 -14.81 -7.32 -7.80
C ALA A 228 -16.27 -7.49 -8.28
N ALA A 229 -17.18 -6.62 -7.84
CA ALA A 229 -18.57 -6.65 -8.24
C ALA A 229 -18.75 -6.40 -9.75
N VAL A 230 -18.04 -5.41 -10.32
CA VAL A 230 -18.08 -5.12 -11.76
C VAL A 230 -17.49 -6.27 -12.56
N VAL A 231 -16.30 -6.75 -12.21
CA VAL A 231 -15.64 -7.88 -12.89
C VAL A 231 -16.52 -9.14 -12.80
N GLY A 232 -17.08 -9.43 -11.63
CA GLY A 232 -17.97 -10.57 -11.40
C GLY A 232 -19.28 -10.47 -12.19
N THR A 233 -19.89 -9.29 -12.24
CA THR A 233 -21.12 -9.06 -13.03
C THR A 233 -20.86 -9.32 -14.51
N ILE A 234 -19.75 -8.80 -15.06
CA ILE A 234 -19.40 -9.03 -16.46
C ILE A 234 -19.08 -10.51 -16.70
N SER A 235 -18.35 -11.16 -15.79
CA SER A 235 -18.07 -12.60 -15.85
C SER A 235 -19.34 -13.44 -15.94
N PHE A 236 -20.37 -13.09 -15.15
CA PHE A 236 -21.68 -13.72 -15.18
C PHE A 236 -22.40 -13.50 -16.52
N GLN A 237 -22.42 -12.26 -17.02
CA GLN A 237 -23.03 -11.95 -18.32
C GLN A 237 -22.36 -12.68 -19.48
N LEU A 238 -21.04 -12.89 -19.40
CA LEU A 238 -20.26 -13.68 -20.35
C LEU A 238 -20.41 -15.19 -20.17
N LYS A 239 -21.20 -15.65 -19.19
CA LYS A 239 -21.42 -17.07 -18.85
C LYS A 239 -20.12 -17.85 -18.54
N LEU A 240 -19.11 -17.15 -18.01
CA LEU A 240 -17.82 -17.76 -17.64
C LEU A 240 -17.87 -18.48 -16.29
N ILE A 241 -18.87 -18.13 -15.47
CA ILE A 241 -19.16 -18.79 -14.20
C ILE A 241 -20.53 -19.45 -14.39
N ALA A 242 -20.55 -20.76 -14.63
CA ALA A 242 -21.76 -21.55 -14.60
C ALA A 242 -22.13 -21.82 -13.14
N VAL A 243 -23.35 -21.46 -12.75
CA VAL A 243 -23.98 -21.94 -11.51
C VAL A 243 -24.58 -23.31 -11.77
#